data_AF-A0A1B8F1R2-F1
#
_entry.id   AF-A0A1B8F1R2-F1
#
_cell.length_a   1.000
_cell.length_b   1.000
_cell.length_c   1.000
_cell.angle_alpha   90.00
_cell.angle_beta   90.00
_cell.angle_gamma   90.00
#
_symmetry.space_group_name_H-M   'P 1'
#
loop_
_entity.id
_entity.type
_entity.pdbx_description
1 polymer ?
#
loop_
_entity_poly.entity_id
_entity_poly.type
_entity_poly.pdbx_seq_one_letter_code
_entity_poly.pdbx_strand_id
1 'polypeptide(L)'
;MPDPLLTKHGESQCAALAASFPHTERITHLVASPLRRTILTALLSFPSLVEPPKSLKIVAVPELQETSDAPCDTGSAPEALEQEQWAGKVDLSRVEEGWNDKSSSSPWSPAPEKVEARAAVSRRFLQELGQEYEERTGQEAHIAVVTHGGVLHFITEDWTGFNKVKGTGWENTEWRSYVFGEGEKIESLVETGESSKRRAGSKISLTADEERELNASIGGLKN
;
A
#
# COMPACT_ATOMS: atom_id res chain seq x y z
N MET A 1 20.41 -4.36 1.89
CA MET A 1 20.42 -3.15 2.74
C MET A 1 19.12 -3.13 3.50
N PRO A 2 19.15 -3.07 4.85
CA PRO A 2 17.94 -2.93 5.66
C PRO A 2 17.23 -1.60 5.41
N ASP A 3 15.89 -1.62 5.40
CA ASP A 3 15.00 -0.45 5.27
C ASP A 3 15.55 0.66 4.36
N PRO A 4 15.74 0.39 3.06
CA PRO A 4 16.39 1.33 2.15
C PRO A 4 15.48 2.54 1.86
N LEU A 5 16.13 3.69 1.64
CA LEU A 5 15.49 4.85 1.02
C LEU A 5 15.14 4.58 -0.45
N LEU A 6 14.41 5.52 -1.06
CA LEU A 6 14.19 5.50 -2.50
C LEU A 6 15.50 5.66 -3.28
N THR A 7 15.52 5.07 -4.47
CA THR A 7 16.54 5.38 -5.46
C THR A 7 16.17 6.67 -6.20
N LYS A 8 17.13 7.30 -6.90
CA LYS A 8 16.86 8.47 -7.77
C LYS A 8 15.77 8.19 -8.82
N HIS A 9 15.70 6.94 -9.30
CA HIS A 9 14.63 6.54 -10.22
C HIS A 9 13.28 6.52 -9.50
N GLY A 10 13.21 5.96 -8.28
CA GLY A 10 12.01 6.00 -7.44
C GLY A 10 11.55 7.42 -7.11
N GLU A 11 12.48 8.34 -6.82
CA GLU A 11 12.17 9.76 -6.62
C GLU A 11 11.55 10.39 -7.88
N SER A 12 12.09 10.06 -9.06
CA SER A 12 11.55 10.53 -10.35
C SER A 12 10.15 9.98 -10.62
N GLN A 13 9.88 8.72 -10.22
CA GLN A 13 8.56 8.12 -10.28
C GLN A 13 7.57 8.85 -9.35
N CYS A 14 7.99 9.22 -8.14
CA CYS A 14 7.17 10.03 -7.22
C CYS A 14 6.83 11.40 -7.80
N ALA A 15 7.81 12.07 -8.42
CA ALA A 15 7.59 13.37 -9.07
C ALA A 15 6.59 13.26 -10.23
N ALA A 16 6.64 12.19 -11.02
CA ALA A 16 5.67 11.93 -12.07
C ALA A 16 4.26 11.69 -11.51
N LEU A 17 4.13 10.95 -10.39
CA LEU A 17 2.86 10.77 -9.71
C LEU A 17 2.31 12.10 -9.16
N ALA A 18 3.15 12.90 -8.49
CA ALA A 18 2.76 14.22 -7.98
C ALA A 18 2.22 15.16 -9.08
N ALA A 19 2.80 15.08 -10.28
CA ALA A 19 2.39 15.91 -11.41
C ALA A 19 1.11 15.42 -12.11
N SER A 20 0.77 14.13 -11.99
CA SER A 20 -0.30 13.49 -12.78
C SER A 20 -1.50 13.01 -11.97
N PHE A 21 -1.37 12.89 -10.64
CA PHE A 21 -2.46 12.40 -9.79
C PHE A 21 -3.63 13.41 -9.74
N PRO A 22 -4.83 13.04 -10.21
CA PRO A 22 -5.91 14.02 -10.46
C PRO A 22 -6.76 14.33 -9.22
N HIS A 23 -6.53 13.67 -8.09
CA HIS A 23 -7.43 13.73 -6.93
C HIS A 23 -6.80 14.31 -5.66
N THR A 24 -5.61 14.94 -5.76
CA THR A 24 -4.87 15.43 -4.58
C THR A 24 -5.74 16.28 -3.65
N GLU A 25 -6.54 17.19 -4.21
CA GLU A 25 -7.36 18.10 -3.41
C GLU A 25 -8.42 17.40 -2.54
N ARG A 26 -8.90 16.22 -2.98
CA ARG A 26 -9.92 15.44 -2.27
C ARG A 26 -9.35 14.67 -1.08
N ILE A 27 -8.05 14.40 -1.06
CA ILE A 27 -7.43 13.56 -0.01
C ILE A 27 -7.60 14.25 1.35
N THR A 28 -8.19 13.51 2.29
CA THR A 28 -8.44 13.90 3.68
C THR A 28 -7.39 13.29 4.62
N HIS A 29 -6.87 12.11 4.30
CA HIS A 29 -5.83 11.43 5.09
C HIS A 29 -4.75 10.85 4.19
N LEU A 30 -3.51 10.87 4.69
CA LEU A 30 -2.37 10.24 4.07
C LEU A 30 -1.83 9.17 5.03
N VAL A 31 -1.81 7.92 4.56
CA VAL A 31 -1.40 6.74 5.33
C VAL A 31 -0.26 6.06 4.59
N ALA A 32 0.74 5.58 5.32
CA ALA A 32 1.83 4.83 4.72
C ALA A 32 2.26 3.65 5.60
N SER A 33 2.90 2.65 5.01
CA SER A 33 3.68 1.71 5.82
C SER A 33 4.83 2.44 6.51
N PRO A 34 5.33 2.00 7.69
CA PRO A 34 6.41 2.68 8.38
C PRO A 34 7.81 2.43 7.75
N LEU A 35 7.89 1.73 6.61
CA LEU A 35 9.13 1.59 5.85
C LEU A 35 9.53 2.92 5.21
N ARG A 36 10.82 3.26 5.27
CA ARG A 36 11.33 4.57 4.82
C ARG A 36 10.96 4.89 3.39
N ARG A 37 11.02 3.90 2.49
CA ARG A 37 10.65 4.07 1.08
C ARG A 37 9.18 4.48 0.89
N THR A 38 8.23 3.97 1.68
CA THR A 38 6.82 4.35 1.54
C THR A 38 6.55 5.72 2.15
N ILE A 39 7.21 6.05 3.25
CA ILE A 39 7.16 7.39 3.85
C ILE A 39 7.69 8.42 2.84
N LEU A 40 8.85 8.18 2.23
CA LEU A 40 9.41 9.03 1.19
C LEU A 40 8.50 9.13 -0.04
N THR A 41 7.93 8.02 -0.50
CA THR A 41 6.97 8.04 -1.62
C THR A 41 5.77 8.92 -1.29
N ALA A 42 5.23 8.85 -0.07
CA ALA A 42 4.12 9.69 0.37
C ALA A 42 4.50 11.18 0.39
N LEU A 43 5.65 11.51 0.98
CA LEU A 43 6.17 12.89 1.05
C LEU A 43 6.40 13.50 -0.34
N LEU A 44 7.00 12.72 -1.25
CA LEU A 44 7.39 13.21 -2.59
C LEU A 44 6.23 13.19 -3.59
N SER A 45 5.27 12.28 -3.44
CA SER A 45 4.12 12.18 -4.35
C SER A 45 2.97 13.11 -3.97
N PHE A 46 2.89 13.51 -2.70
CA PHE A 46 1.81 14.37 -2.19
C PHE A 46 2.33 15.60 -1.40
N PRO A 47 3.28 16.38 -1.95
CA PRO A 47 3.90 17.48 -1.21
C PRO A 47 2.89 18.54 -0.74
N SER A 48 1.86 18.85 -1.55
CA SER A 48 0.84 19.84 -1.17
C SER A 48 -0.07 19.41 -0.02
N LEU A 49 -0.08 18.11 0.33
CA LEU A 49 -0.83 17.60 1.48
C LEU A 49 -0.05 17.74 2.78
N VAL A 50 1.25 17.50 2.74
CA VAL A 50 2.12 17.46 3.92
C VAL A 50 2.73 18.82 4.27
N GLU A 51 2.85 19.72 3.29
CA GLU A 51 3.32 21.09 3.49
C GLU A 51 2.17 22.04 3.85
N PRO A 52 2.47 23.24 4.40
CA PRO A 52 1.48 24.29 4.55
C PRO A 52 0.79 24.64 3.22
N PRO A 53 -0.53 24.89 3.23
CA PRO A 53 -1.37 25.09 4.40
C PRO A 53 -2.02 23.81 4.96
N LYS A 54 -2.05 22.68 4.23
CA LYS A 54 -2.74 21.47 4.69
C LYS A 54 -2.04 20.81 5.87
N SER A 55 -0.71 20.70 5.83
CA SER A 55 0.12 20.16 6.92
C SER A 55 -0.37 18.81 7.48
N LEU A 56 -0.92 17.94 6.63
CA LEU A 56 -1.37 16.61 7.04
C LEU A 56 -0.17 15.80 7.52
N LYS A 57 -0.34 15.09 8.64
CA LYS A 57 0.62 14.07 9.06
C LYS A 57 0.38 12.80 8.25
N ILE A 58 1.46 12.13 7.87
CA ILE A 58 1.40 10.76 7.36
C ILE A 58 1.18 9.83 8.54
N VAL A 59 0.08 9.10 8.59
CA VAL A 59 -0.14 8.09 9.63
C VAL A 59 0.60 6.81 9.23
N ALA A 60 1.59 6.41 10.04
CA ALA A 60 2.36 5.19 9.80
C ALA A 60 1.62 3.97 10.37
N VAL A 61 1.32 2.98 9.52
CA VAL A 61 0.51 1.80 9.89
C VAL A 61 1.31 0.52 9.62
N PRO A 62 1.86 -0.14 10.66
CA PRO A 62 2.70 -1.34 10.52
C PRO A 62 2.09 -2.49 9.72
N GLU A 63 0.77 -2.63 9.72
CA GLU A 63 0.03 -3.67 9.00
C GLU A 63 0.16 -3.53 7.47
N LEU A 64 0.53 -2.33 6.98
CA LEU A 64 0.75 -2.05 5.55
C LEU A 64 2.17 -2.35 5.07
N GLN A 65 3.04 -2.93 5.90
CA GLN A 65 4.41 -3.25 5.49
C GLN A 65 4.46 -4.42 4.49
N GLU A 66 5.56 -4.52 3.73
CA GLU A 66 5.76 -5.61 2.78
C GLU A 66 5.78 -7.00 3.47
N THR A 67 5.47 -8.01 2.67
CA THR A 67 5.23 -9.38 3.07
C THR A 67 6.48 -10.12 3.47
N SER A 68 7.62 -9.91 2.81
CA SER A 68 8.81 -10.74 3.02
C SER A 68 9.62 -10.38 4.29
N ASP A 69 10.53 -11.28 4.67
CA ASP A 69 11.54 -11.08 5.71
C ASP A 69 12.91 -10.68 5.14
N ALA A 70 12.98 -10.35 3.85
CA ALA A 70 14.22 -9.85 3.24
C ALA A 70 14.69 -8.58 3.99
N PRO A 71 16.00 -8.32 4.07
CA PRO A 71 16.50 -7.14 4.78
C PRO A 71 15.84 -5.84 4.33
N CYS A 72 15.58 -5.67 3.03
CA CYS A 72 14.91 -4.47 2.53
C CYS A 72 13.47 -4.32 3.01
N ASP A 73 12.80 -5.41 3.41
CA ASP A 73 11.41 -5.42 3.89
C ASP A 73 11.32 -5.47 5.42
N THR A 74 12.47 -5.42 6.09
CA THR A 74 12.57 -5.27 7.54
C THR A 74 12.77 -3.80 7.87
N GLY A 75 11.84 -3.23 8.64
CA GLY A 75 11.83 -1.80 8.97
C GLY A 75 12.80 -1.39 10.07
N SER A 76 13.00 -0.09 10.20
CA SER A 76 13.81 0.52 11.26
C SER A 76 13.05 0.57 12.60
N ALA A 77 13.77 0.59 13.71
CA ALA A 77 13.16 0.81 15.04
C ALA A 77 12.44 2.18 15.11
N PRO A 78 11.42 2.33 15.95
CA PRO A 78 10.66 3.59 16.08
C PRO A 78 11.56 4.81 16.32
N GLU A 79 12.54 4.71 17.22
CA GLU A 79 13.46 5.81 17.56
C GLU A 79 14.33 6.23 16.36
N ALA A 80 14.67 5.28 15.49
CA ALA A 80 15.41 5.57 14.28
C ALA A 80 14.54 6.33 13.25
N LEU A 81 13.26 5.98 13.14
CA LEU A 81 12.31 6.68 12.28
C LEU A 81 12.00 8.10 12.78
N GLU A 82 11.97 8.31 14.10
CA GLU A 82 11.79 9.62 14.73
C GLU A 82 12.95 10.59 14.46
N GLN A 83 14.16 10.08 14.21
CA GLN A 83 15.36 10.87 13.94
C GLN A 83 15.56 11.22 12.45
N GLU A 84 14.68 10.75 11.58
CA GLU A 84 14.77 11.01 10.14
C GLU A 84 14.51 12.48 9.79
N GLN A 85 14.97 12.91 8.62
CA GLN A 85 14.81 14.30 8.15
C GLN A 85 13.35 14.76 8.01
N TRP A 86 12.40 13.84 7.97
CA TRP A 86 10.96 14.09 7.94
C TRP A 86 10.30 13.97 9.33
N ALA A 87 11.10 14.00 10.39
CA ALA A 87 10.62 14.05 11.76
C ALA A 87 9.52 15.11 11.91
N GLY A 88 8.46 14.75 12.62
CA GLY A 88 7.30 15.59 12.80
C GLY A 88 6.37 15.69 11.59
N LYS A 89 6.65 15.10 10.42
CA LYS A 89 5.65 14.96 9.32
C LYS A 89 4.93 13.62 9.35
N VAL A 90 5.46 12.67 10.10
CA VAL A 90 4.92 11.31 10.23
C VAL A 90 4.43 11.12 11.65
N ASP A 91 3.20 10.63 11.79
CA ASP A 91 2.65 10.14 13.04
C ASP A 91 3.06 8.67 13.20
N LEU A 92 3.95 8.43 14.16
CA LEU A 92 4.50 7.11 14.49
C LEU A 92 3.81 6.47 15.71
N SER A 93 2.68 7.02 16.19
CA SER A 93 1.98 6.55 17.40
C SER A 93 1.58 5.06 17.37
N ARG A 94 1.47 4.45 16.19
CA ARG A 94 1.16 3.02 16.00
C ARG A 94 2.40 2.14 15.80
N VAL A 95 3.57 2.74 15.70
CA VAL A 95 4.83 2.05 15.37
C VAL A 95 5.54 1.72 16.68
N GLU A 96 5.13 0.62 17.29
CA GLU A 96 5.64 0.18 18.59
C GLU A 96 6.95 -0.62 18.46
N GLU A 97 7.69 -0.74 19.56
CA GLU A 97 8.89 -1.59 19.64
C GLU A 97 8.56 -3.02 19.19
N GLY A 98 9.36 -3.56 18.27
CA GLY A 98 9.16 -4.90 17.71
C GLY A 98 8.22 -4.99 16.50
N TRP A 99 7.68 -3.87 15.98
CA TRP A 99 6.87 -3.84 14.74
C TRP A 99 7.59 -4.42 13.50
N ASN A 100 8.92 -4.44 13.56
CA ASN A 100 9.85 -4.88 12.52
C ASN A 100 10.43 -6.28 12.78
N ASP A 101 10.01 -7.01 13.83
CA ASP A 101 10.44 -8.39 14.05
C ASP A 101 9.73 -9.33 13.06
N LYS A 102 10.46 -9.84 12.07
CA LYS A 102 9.96 -10.78 11.05
C LYS A 102 10.04 -12.26 11.46
N SER A 103 10.37 -12.57 12.71
CA SER A 103 10.47 -13.95 13.21
C SER A 103 9.17 -14.74 13.04
N SER A 104 9.24 -16.07 12.98
CA SER A 104 8.07 -16.93 12.76
C SER A 104 7.00 -16.83 13.86
N SER A 105 7.39 -16.47 15.09
CA SER A 105 6.47 -16.26 16.21
C SER A 105 5.79 -14.88 16.19
N SER A 106 6.35 -13.92 15.46
CA SER A 106 5.88 -12.56 15.40
C SER A 106 4.61 -12.42 14.54
N PRO A 107 3.68 -11.50 14.87
CA PRO A 107 2.59 -11.14 13.98
C PRO A 107 3.05 -10.51 12.65
N TRP A 108 4.30 -10.08 12.54
CA TRP A 108 4.87 -9.46 11.33
C TRP A 108 5.61 -10.44 10.41
N SER A 109 5.60 -11.72 10.76
CA SER A 109 6.17 -12.83 9.98
C SER A 109 5.67 -12.84 8.52
N PRO A 110 6.48 -13.32 7.56
CA PRO A 110 6.07 -13.49 6.16
C PRO A 110 5.08 -14.62 5.90
N ALA A 111 4.68 -15.38 6.94
CA ALA A 111 3.72 -16.47 6.79
C ALA A 111 2.37 -15.95 6.23
N PRO A 112 1.78 -16.57 5.19
CA PRO A 112 0.58 -16.05 4.51
C PRO A 112 -0.57 -15.71 5.46
N GLU A 113 -0.84 -16.56 6.45
CA GLU A 113 -1.90 -16.35 7.45
C GLU A 113 -1.67 -15.11 8.33
N LYS A 114 -0.40 -14.74 8.58
CA LYS A 114 -0.05 -13.52 9.30
C LYS A 114 -0.22 -12.29 8.41
N VAL A 115 0.15 -12.41 7.14
CA VAL A 115 -0.09 -11.35 6.14
C VAL A 115 -1.58 -11.09 5.94
N GLU A 116 -2.40 -12.15 5.83
CA GLU A 116 -3.86 -12.06 5.75
C GLU A 116 -4.46 -11.40 6.99
N ALA A 117 -4.01 -11.78 8.19
CA ALA A 117 -4.47 -11.16 9.42
C ALA A 117 -4.15 -9.65 9.47
N ARG A 118 -2.93 -9.25 9.06
CA ARG A 118 -2.55 -7.83 8.94
C ARG A 118 -3.39 -7.09 7.91
N ALA A 119 -3.66 -7.70 6.76
CA ALA A 119 -4.51 -7.11 5.74
C ALA A 119 -5.92 -6.82 6.27
N ALA A 120 -6.53 -7.76 7.00
CA ALA A 120 -7.82 -7.56 7.64
C ALA A 120 -7.80 -6.43 8.69
N VAL A 121 -6.76 -6.37 9.53
CA VAL A 121 -6.58 -5.27 10.51
C VAL A 121 -6.43 -3.92 9.79
N SER A 122 -5.64 -3.86 8.71
CA SER A 122 -5.44 -2.63 7.95
C SER A 122 -6.73 -2.11 7.32
N ARG A 123 -7.60 -2.99 6.80
CA ARG A 123 -8.89 -2.60 6.23
C ARG A 123 -9.82 -2.01 7.29
N ARG A 124 -9.92 -2.66 8.46
CA ARG A 124 -10.72 -2.13 9.58
C ARG A 124 -10.21 -0.77 10.05
N PHE A 125 -8.90 -0.62 10.22
CA PHE A 125 -8.30 0.67 10.56
C PHE A 125 -8.65 1.77 9.55
N LEU A 126 -8.52 1.50 8.24
CA LEU A 126 -8.86 2.46 7.20
C LEU A 126 -10.36 2.81 7.17
N GLN A 127 -11.22 1.84 7.48
CA GLN A 127 -12.66 2.03 7.56
C GLN A 127 -13.04 2.92 8.75
N GLU A 128 -12.51 2.60 9.94
CA GLU A 128 -12.71 3.39 11.17
C GLU A 128 -12.20 4.82 10.98
N LEU A 129 -11.00 5.00 10.41
CA LEU A 129 -10.44 6.32 10.11
C LEU A 129 -11.34 7.16 9.19
N GLY A 130 -11.95 6.52 8.18
CA GLY A 130 -12.89 7.17 7.28
C GLY A 130 -14.19 7.56 7.98
N GLN A 131 -14.76 6.63 8.73
CA GLN A 131 -16.01 6.82 9.48
C GLN A 131 -15.88 7.94 10.51
N GLU A 132 -14.80 7.95 11.30
CA GLU A 132 -14.53 9.01 12.28
C GLU A 132 -14.46 10.40 11.63
N TYR A 133 -13.89 10.50 10.42
CA TYR A 133 -13.84 11.75 9.68
C TYR A 133 -15.21 12.17 9.16
N GLU A 134 -15.97 11.23 8.59
CA GLU A 134 -17.30 11.46 8.05
C GLU A 134 -18.28 11.87 9.15
N GLU A 135 -18.27 11.20 10.30
CA GLU A 135 -19.10 11.53 11.46
C GLU A 135 -18.77 12.93 12.00
N ARG A 136 -17.49 13.29 12.05
CA ARG A 136 -17.04 14.58 12.58
C ARG A 136 -17.29 15.75 11.63
N THR A 137 -17.24 15.54 10.32
CA THR A 137 -17.25 16.62 9.33
C THR A 137 -18.48 16.65 8.43
N GLY A 138 -19.21 15.53 8.32
CA GLY A 138 -20.28 15.34 7.34
C GLY A 138 -19.80 15.28 5.89
N GLN A 139 -18.49 15.11 5.64
CA GLN A 139 -17.88 15.04 4.32
C GLN A 139 -17.29 13.65 4.08
N GLU A 140 -17.36 13.16 2.84
CA GLU A 140 -16.74 11.90 2.42
C GLU A 140 -15.25 11.86 2.72
N ALA A 141 -14.76 10.74 3.27
CA ALA A 141 -13.35 10.53 3.50
C ALA A 141 -12.65 9.99 2.24
N HIS A 142 -11.49 10.58 1.90
CA HIS A 142 -10.61 10.06 0.86
C HIS A 142 -9.22 9.82 1.44
N ILE A 143 -8.84 8.55 1.54
CA ILE A 143 -7.60 8.13 2.18
C ILE A 143 -6.61 7.69 1.09
N ALA A 144 -5.47 8.36 1.00
CA ALA A 144 -4.36 7.91 0.17
C ALA A 144 -3.47 6.97 0.97
N VAL A 145 -3.29 5.74 0.49
CA VAL A 145 -2.51 4.70 1.16
C VAL A 145 -1.27 4.37 0.32
N VAL A 146 -0.08 4.60 0.88
CA VAL A 146 1.22 4.31 0.23
C VAL A 146 1.85 3.07 0.85
N THR A 147 1.88 1.98 0.09
CA THR A 147 2.29 0.65 0.56
C THR A 147 3.09 -0.08 -0.52
N HIS A 148 3.18 -1.41 -0.48
CA HIS A 148 4.04 -2.24 -1.32
C HIS A 148 3.22 -3.22 -2.17
N GLY A 149 3.83 -3.68 -3.26
CA GLY A 149 3.13 -4.49 -4.25
C GLY A 149 2.69 -5.86 -3.73
N GLY A 150 3.47 -6.51 -2.85
CA GLY A 150 3.11 -7.84 -2.34
C GLY A 150 1.90 -7.78 -1.42
N VAL A 151 1.91 -6.88 -0.43
CA VAL A 151 0.82 -6.75 0.56
C VAL A 151 -0.48 -6.25 -0.05
N LEU A 152 -0.43 -5.48 -1.15
CA LEU A 152 -1.62 -5.01 -1.86
C LEU A 152 -2.54 -6.16 -2.30
N HIS A 153 -1.99 -7.30 -2.72
CA HIS A 153 -2.79 -8.46 -3.12
C HIS A 153 -3.67 -9.00 -1.97
N PHE A 154 -3.17 -8.94 -0.74
CA PHE A 154 -3.91 -9.35 0.46
C PHE A 154 -4.91 -8.30 0.90
N ILE A 155 -4.53 -7.02 0.84
CA ILE A 155 -5.39 -5.90 1.22
C ILE A 155 -6.59 -5.80 0.28
N THR A 156 -6.38 -5.87 -1.03
CA THR A 156 -7.44 -5.70 -2.03
C THR A 156 -8.11 -7.01 -2.43
N GLU A 157 -7.62 -8.15 -1.91
CA GLU A 157 -8.13 -9.49 -2.23
C GLU A 157 -8.15 -9.76 -3.74
N ASP A 158 -7.21 -9.14 -4.48
CA ASP A 158 -7.09 -9.22 -5.95
C ASP A 158 -5.69 -9.71 -6.32
N TRP A 159 -5.63 -10.88 -6.94
CA TRP A 159 -4.40 -11.50 -7.44
C TRP A 159 -4.23 -11.33 -8.96
N THR A 160 -5.10 -10.57 -9.62
CA THR A 160 -5.04 -10.32 -11.06
C THR A 160 -3.71 -9.67 -11.44
N GLY A 161 -3.01 -10.28 -12.40
CA GLY A 161 -1.72 -9.79 -12.89
C GLY A 161 -0.53 -10.13 -12.00
N PHE A 162 -0.72 -10.90 -10.92
CA PHE A 162 0.37 -11.37 -10.08
C PHE A 162 1.42 -12.11 -10.91
N ASN A 163 2.67 -11.63 -10.84
CA ASN A 163 3.81 -12.24 -11.50
C ASN A 163 4.76 -12.81 -10.45
N LYS A 164 5.00 -14.12 -10.48
CA LYS A 164 5.85 -14.82 -9.49
C LYS A 164 7.29 -14.28 -9.42
N VAL A 165 7.83 -13.80 -10.55
CA VAL A 165 9.21 -13.28 -10.62
C VAL A 165 9.29 -11.87 -10.04
N LYS A 166 8.33 -11.01 -10.37
CA LYS A 166 8.25 -9.66 -9.80
C LYS A 166 7.75 -9.64 -8.36
N GLY A 167 7.02 -10.67 -7.93
CA GLY A 167 6.37 -10.75 -6.62
C GLY A 167 5.10 -9.92 -6.50
N THR A 168 4.66 -9.25 -7.57
CA THR A 168 3.46 -8.42 -7.58
C THR A 168 2.97 -8.16 -9.01
N GLY A 169 1.69 -7.79 -9.14
CA GLY A 169 1.07 -7.26 -10.36
C GLY A 169 0.93 -5.73 -10.38
N TRP A 170 1.63 -5.03 -9.49
CA TRP A 170 1.62 -3.57 -9.38
C TRP A 170 2.93 -2.97 -9.86
N GLU A 171 2.86 -1.90 -10.64
CA GLU A 171 4.03 -1.11 -11.00
C GLU A 171 4.35 -0.06 -9.91
N ASN A 172 5.60 0.36 -9.80
CA ASN A 172 5.99 1.39 -8.85
C ASN A 172 5.21 2.68 -9.12
N THR A 173 4.67 3.30 -8.06
CA THR A 173 3.82 4.51 -8.13
C THR A 173 2.55 4.36 -8.97
N GLU A 174 2.17 3.14 -9.35
CA GLU A 174 0.82 2.86 -9.83
C GLU A 174 -0.17 3.18 -8.71
N TRP A 175 -1.28 3.82 -9.07
CA TRP A 175 -2.39 4.05 -8.16
C TRP A 175 -3.64 3.36 -8.67
N ARG A 176 -4.43 2.84 -7.73
CA ARG A 176 -5.78 2.32 -7.93
C ARG A 176 -6.70 2.93 -6.88
N SER A 177 -7.99 3.00 -7.18
CA SER A 177 -8.98 3.54 -6.24
C SER A 177 -10.02 2.48 -5.91
N TYR A 178 -10.41 2.45 -4.63
CA TYR A 178 -11.30 1.47 -4.04
C TYR A 178 -12.35 2.17 -3.18
N VAL A 179 -13.47 1.50 -2.99
CA VAL A 179 -14.47 1.82 -1.97
C VAL A 179 -14.63 0.62 -1.04
N PHE A 180 -15.05 0.82 0.20
CA PHE A 180 -15.47 -0.29 1.05
C PHE A 180 -16.73 -0.93 0.46
N GLY A 181 -16.82 -2.26 0.55
CA GLY A 181 -18.00 -2.98 0.11
C GLY A 181 -19.21 -2.72 0.99
N GLU A 182 -20.33 -3.30 0.61
CA GLU A 182 -21.59 -3.25 1.36
C GLU A 182 -22.05 -4.66 1.74
N GLY A 183 -22.94 -4.76 2.74
CA GLY A 183 -23.51 -6.03 3.17
C GLY A 183 -22.46 -7.03 3.64
N GLU A 184 -22.45 -8.22 3.03
CA GLU A 184 -21.50 -9.30 3.36
C GLU A 184 -20.03 -8.95 3.04
N LYS A 185 -19.78 -7.88 2.29
CA LYS A 185 -18.43 -7.43 1.90
C LYS A 185 -18.02 -6.12 2.57
N ILE A 186 -18.66 -5.75 3.67
CA ILE A 186 -18.41 -4.45 4.33
C ILE A 186 -16.95 -4.25 4.76
N GLU A 187 -16.22 -5.33 5.03
CA GLU A 187 -14.80 -5.29 5.39
C GLU A 187 -13.85 -5.44 4.18
N SER A 188 -14.37 -5.64 2.97
CA SER A 188 -13.57 -5.81 1.73
C SER A 188 -13.46 -4.49 0.96
N LEU A 189 -12.41 -4.39 0.14
CA LEU A 189 -12.23 -3.28 -0.79
C LEU A 189 -12.70 -3.67 -2.20
N VAL A 190 -13.56 -2.85 -2.79
CA VAL A 190 -14.06 -3.02 -4.15
C VAL A 190 -13.40 -1.97 -5.04
N GLU A 191 -12.64 -2.42 -6.05
CA GLU A 191 -12.00 -1.50 -7.00
C GLU A 191 -13.06 -0.69 -7.75
N THR A 192 -12.85 0.62 -7.89
CA THR A 192 -13.78 1.47 -8.64
C THR A 192 -13.76 1.12 -10.13
N GLY A 193 -14.88 1.36 -10.81
CA GLY A 193 -14.98 1.17 -12.25
C GLY A 193 -14.02 2.06 -13.04
N GLU A 194 -13.74 3.29 -12.58
CA GLU A 194 -12.75 4.18 -13.19
C GLU A 194 -11.34 3.59 -13.11
N SER A 195 -10.93 3.12 -11.92
CA SER A 195 -9.63 2.48 -11.71
C SER A 195 -9.45 1.25 -12.57
N SER A 196 -10.47 0.38 -12.58
CA SER A 196 -10.48 -0.85 -13.37
C SER A 196 -10.31 -0.56 -14.86
N LYS A 197 -11.01 0.45 -15.40
CA LYS A 197 -10.90 0.87 -16.81
C LYS A 197 -9.52 1.45 -17.13
N ARG A 198 -8.98 2.32 -16.25
CA ARG A 198 -7.65 2.93 -16.41
C ARG A 198 -6.56 1.85 -16.55
N ARG A 199 -6.57 0.84 -15.67
CA ARG A 199 -5.56 -0.23 -15.71
C ARG A 199 -5.83 -1.27 -16.79
N ALA A 200 -7.09 -1.51 -17.18
CA ALA A 200 -7.41 -2.43 -18.29
C ALA A 200 -6.82 -1.96 -19.62
N GLY A 201 -6.77 -0.65 -19.87
CA GLY A 201 -6.06 -0.06 -21.02
C GLY A 201 -4.53 -0.15 -20.95
N SER A 202 -3.99 -0.60 -19.81
CA SER A 202 -2.55 -0.76 -19.54
C SER A 202 -2.09 -2.23 -19.55
N LYS A 203 -3.00 -3.19 -19.82
CA LYS A 203 -2.62 -4.60 -19.94
C LYS A 203 -1.85 -4.82 -21.25
N ILE A 204 -0.56 -5.16 -21.14
CA ILE A 204 0.10 -5.92 -22.20
C ILE A 204 -0.61 -7.28 -22.20
N SER A 205 -1.35 -7.58 -23.27
CA SER A 205 -1.97 -8.90 -23.45
C SER A 205 -0.90 -9.97 -23.40
N LEU A 206 -1.19 -11.10 -22.73
CA LEU A 206 -0.38 -12.30 -22.87
C LEU A 206 -0.27 -12.63 -24.36
N THR A 207 0.93 -12.97 -24.80
CA THR A 207 1.12 -13.54 -26.13
C THR A 207 0.39 -14.89 -26.20
N ALA A 208 0.04 -15.34 -27.42
CA ALA A 208 -0.64 -16.62 -27.60
C ALA A 208 0.14 -17.82 -27.01
N ASP A 209 1.47 -17.67 -26.88
CA ASP A 209 2.35 -18.66 -26.28
C ASP A 209 2.26 -18.63 -24.74
N GLU A 210 2.21 -17.45 -24.12
CA GLU A 210 2.00 -17.29 -22.68
C GLU A 210 0.59 -17.73 -22.24
N GLU A 211 -0.44 -17.51 -23.07
CA GLU A 211 -1.79 -18.06 -22.84
C GLU A 211 -1.80 -19.59 -22.92
N ARG A 212 -1.04 -20.20 -23.84
CA ARG A 212 -0.90 -21.65 -23.93
C ARG A 212 -0.20 -22.23 -22.70
N GLU A 213 0.88 -21.61 -22.23
CA GLU A 213 1.61 -22.05 -21.04
C GLU A 213 0.77 -21.91 -19.77
N LEU A 214 0.03 -20.80 -19.63
CA LEU A 214 -0.87 -20.60 -18.50
C LEU A 214 -1.98 -21.67 -18.47
N ASN A 215 -2.62 -21.93 -19.61
CA ASN A 215 -3.65 -22.96 -19.75
C ASN A 215 -3.11 -24.38 -19.51
N ALA A 216 -1.88 -24.67 -19.94
CA ALA A 216 -1.21 -25.94 -19.65
C ALA A 216 -0.90 -26.11 -18.16
N SER A 217 -0.49 -25.04 -17.47
CA SER A 217 -0.20 -25.08 -16.03
C SER A 217 -1.46 -25.27 -15.16
N ILE A 218 -2.59 -24.69 -15.58
CA ILE A 218 -3.88 -24.81 -14.89
C ILE A 218 -4.51 -26.19 -15.15
N GLY A 219 -4.34 -26.75 -16.36
CA GLY A 219 -4.79 -28.10 -16.70
C GLY A 219 -4.03 -29.20 -15.96
N GLY A 220 -2.77 -28.98 -15.61
CA GLY A 220 -1.93 -29.94 -14.88
C GLY A 220 -2.20 -30.06 -13.37
N LEU A 221 -2.97 -29.13 -12.78
CA LEU A 221 -3.32 -29.12 -11.36
C LEU A 221 -4.65 -29.84 -11.06
N LYS A 222 -5.33 -30.37 -12.08
CA LYS A 222 -6.60 -31.12 -11.95
C LYS A 222 -6.47 -32.64 -12.11
N ASN A 223 -5.24 -33.17 -12.14
CA ASN A 223 -4.98 -34.62 -12.12
C ASN A 223 -4.10 -35.01 -10.94
#